data_AF-A0A4P2QE19-F1
#
_entry.id   AF-A0A4P2QE19-F1
#
_cell.length_a   1.000
_cell.length_b   1.000
_cell.length_c   1.000
_cell.angle_alpha   90.00
_cell.angle_beta   90.00
_cell.angle_gamma   90.00
#
_symmetry.space_group_name_H-M   'P 1'
#
loop_
_entity.id
_entity.type
_entity.pdbx_description
1 polymer ?
#
loop_
_entity_poly.entity_id
_entity_poly.type
_entity_poly.pdbx_seq_one_letter_code
_entity_poly.pdbx_strand_id
1 'polypeptide(L)'
;MSTHRTTGRALQTGFGLALAAAFALVNGCAAMDAANEAGQPEVEPIEDAQGAVLDSGIFRCTIGGGQPGYLIVQPDPYSTCTRHAGYRPGASGKYCVGGACPSCWVLARDLQCILQN
;
A
#
# COMPACT_ATOMS: atom_id res chain seq x y z
N MET A 1 34.93 -15.68 -40.08
CA MET A 1 35.68 -16.38 -39.02
C MET A 1 34.67 -16.87 -37.99
N SER A 2 34.53 -18.19 -37.86
CA SER A 2 33.63 -18.94 -36.97
C SER A 2 33.69 -18.43 -35.50
N THR A 3 32.73 -18.63 -34.60
CA THR A 3 32.13 -19.92 -34.20
C THR A 3 30.98 -19.69 -33.21
N HIS A 4 29.87 -20.40 -33.38
CA HIS A 4 28.84 -20.63 -32.35
C HIS A 4 29.45 -21.31 -31.10
N ARG A 5 29.06 -20.91 -29.90
CA ARG A 5 29.23 -21.70 -28.66
C ARG A 5 27.91 -21.82 -27.89
N THR A 6 27.18 -22.88 -28.24
CA THR A 6 26.68 -23.96 -27.38
C THR A 6 26.65 -23.75 -25.85
N THR A 7 25.42 -23.73 -25.34
CA THR A 7 24.88 -24.24 -24.04
C THR A 7 25.79 -24.43 -22.82
N GLY A 8 25.31 -23.89 -21.70
CA GLY A 8 25.54 -24.44 -20.36
C GLY A 8 24.28 -24.28 -19.50
N ARG A 9 23.37 -25.27 -19.55
CA ARG A 9 22.36 -25.48 -18.49
C ARG A 9 23.10 -26.14 -17.32
N ALA A 10 23.23 -25.46 -16.19
CA ALA A 10 23.71 -26.06 -14.95
C ALA A 10 22.51 -26.52 -14.11
N LEU A 11 22.54 -27.79 -13.74
CA LEU A 11 21.53 -28.53 -13.03
C LEU A 11 21.35 -28.05 -11.59
N GLN A 12 20.08 -27.87 -11.27
CA GLN A 12 19.38 -28.11 -10.00
C GLN A 12 20.07 -29.12 -9.04
N THR A 13 20.55 -28.62 -7.90
CA THR A 13 20.72 -29.33 -6.61
C THR A 13 20.88 -28.24 -5.53
N GLY A 14 20.22 -28.24 -4.37
CA GLY A 14 19.44 -29.28 -3.74
C GLY A 14 18.62 -28.74 -2.58
N PHE A 15 17.77 -29.64 -2.08
CA PHE A 15 17.01 -29.52 -0.84
C PHE A 15 17.93 -29.16 0.34
N GLY A 16 17.54 -28.14 1.10
CA GLY A 16 18.13 -27.78 2.38
C GLY A 16 17.05 -27.24 3.31
N LEU A 17 16.25 -28.14 3.88
CA LEU A 17 15.43 -27.87 5.06
C LEU A 17 16.35 -27.43 6.20
N ALA A 18 16.23 -26.18 6.63
CA ALA A 18 16.74 -25.76 7.93
C ALA A 18 15.68 -24.89 8.62
N LEU A 19 14.99 -25.53 9.54
CA LEU A 19 14.17 -24.94 10.59
C LEU A 19 14.97 -23.85 11.32
N ALA A 20 14.46 -22.63 11.34
CA ALA A 20 14.80 -21.65 12.37
C ALA A 20 13.48 -21.06 12.88
N ALA A 21 12.83 -21.83 13.74
CA ALA A 21 11.93 -21.29 14.73
C ALA A 21 12.73 -20.30 15.60
N ALA A 22 12.14 -19.12 15.85
CA ALA A 22 12.33 -18.25 17.02
C ALA A 22 12.42 -16.76 16.65
N PHE A 23 11.28 -16.15 16.30
CA PHE A 23 10.92 -14.82 16.79
C PHE A 23 9.41 -14.78 17.10
N ALA A 24 8.95 -15.77 17.87
CA ALA A 24 7.76 -15.60 18.70
C ALA A 24 8.25 -14.96 20.00
N LEU A 25 8.30 -13.62 20.10
CA LEU A 25 8.55 -12.91 21.36
C LEU A 25 8.39 -11.37 21.30
N VAL A 26 7.42 -10.83 20.55
CA VAL A 26 6.88 -9.46 20.83
C VAL A 26 5.44 -9.34 20.30
N ASN A 27 4.54 -10.29 20.55
CA ASN A 27 3.61 -10.14 21.67
C ASN A 27 2.91 -11.48 21.94
N GLY A 28 3.32 -12.13 23.03
CA GLY A 28 2.44 -12.94 23.88
C GLY A 28 2.00 -14.31 23.36
N CYS A 29 2.70 -15.36 23.80
CA CYS A 29 2.07 -16.58 24.31
C CYS A 29 3.13 -17.47 24.98
N ALA A 30 3.26 -17.35 26.30
CA ALA A 30 3.84 -18.39 27.13
C ALA A 30 2.69 -18.99 27.95
N ALA A 31 2.37 -20.25 27.66
CA ALA A 31 1.46 -21.05 28.47
C ALA A 31 2.15 -21.39 29.80
N MET A 32 1.52 -21.01 30.90
CA MET A 32 1.67 -21.68 32.19
C MET A 32 0.29 -22.15 32.65
N ASP A 33 0.33 -23.31 33.29
CA ASP A 33 -0.72 -24.24 33.65
C ASP A 33 -1.81 -23.67 34.57
N ALA A 34 -3.02 -24.18 34.36
CA ALA A 34 -4.15 -24.41 35.27
C ALA A 34 -4.70 -23.31 36.21
N ALA A 35 -6.04 -23.26 36.18
CA ALA A 35 -6.97 -22.72 37.16
C ALA A 35 -7.13 -21.19 37.19
N ASN A 36 -8.12 -20.67 36.45
CA ASN A 36 -9.31 -20.10 37.09
C ASN A 36 -10.40 -19.80 36.04
N GLU A 37 -11.64 -19.93 36.49
CA GLU A 37 -12.89 -19.74 35.78
C GLU A 37 -13.10 -18.28 35.31
N ALA A 38 -13.90 -18.15 34.25
CA ALA A 38 -14.89 -17.09 33.99
C ALA A 38 -14.75 -16.37 32.63
N GLY A 39 -15.83 -16.45 31.85
CA GLY A 39 -16.34 -15.28 31.14
C GLY A 39 -15.96 -15.13 29.66
N GLN A 40 -17.02 -15.15 28.83
CA GLN A 40 -17.18 -14.44 27.56
C GLN A 40 -16.53 -15.04 26.30
N PRO A 41 -17.34 -15.57 25.35
CA PRO A 41 -16.94 -15.54 23.95
C PRO A 41 -17.11 -14.09 23.44
N GLU A 42 -16.01 -13.35 23.39
CA GLU A 42 -15.92 -12.11 22.63
C GLU A 42 -16.08 -12.43 21.14
N VAL A 43 -17.01 -11.73 20.50
CA VAL A 43 -17.31 -11.81 19.07
C VAL A 43 -16.07 -11.35 18.30
N GLU A 44 -15.44 -12.25 17.55
CA GLU A 44 -14.40 -11.92 16.58
C GLU A 44 -14.94 -10.90 15.56
N PRO A 45 -14.34 -9.71 15.40
CA PRO A 45 -14.59 -8.92 14.21
C PRO A 45 -13.91 -9.60 13.04
N ILE A 46 -14.71 -10.01 12.07
CA ILE A 46 -14.26 -10.44 10.75
C ILE A 46 -13.48 -9.26 10.16
N GLU A 47 -12.16 -9.37 10.07
CA GLU A 47 -11.32 -8.45 9.30
C GLU A 47 -11.56 -8.72 7.81
N ASP A 48 -12.73 -8.24 7.38
CA ASP A 48 -13.13 -8.09 5.99
C ASP A 48 -12.22 -7.04 5.34
N ALA A 49 -11.77 -7.37 4.13
CA ALA A 49 -11.02 -6.51 3.23
C ALA A 49 -9.68 -5.99 3.76
N GLN A 50 -8.60 -6.70 3.41
CA GLN A 50 -7.32 -6.04 3.11
C GLN A 50 -7.55 -5.09 1.92
N GLY A 51 -8.13 -3.93 2.21
CA GLY A 51 -8.27 -2.83 1.30
C GLY A 51 -6.88 -2.46 0.81
N ALA A 52 -6.73 -2.31 -0.50
CA ALA A 52 -5.51 -1.78 -1.09
C ALA A 52 -5.08 -0.56 -0.28
N VAL A 53 -3.87 -0.58 0.29
CA VAL A 53 -3.34 0.55 1.06
C VAL A 53 -3.31 1.75 0.12
N LEU A 54 -4.29 2.65 0.24
CA LEU A 54 -4.29 3.89 -0.52
C LEU A 54 -3.06 4.68 -0.14
N ASP A 55 -2.40 5.24 -1.15
CA ASP A 55 -1.29 6.15 -0.97
C ASP A 55 -1.83 7.46 -0.36
N SER A 56 -1.78 7.58 0.97
CA SER A 56 -2.22 8.77 1.69
C SER A 56 -1.20 9.90 1.54
N GLY A 57 -1.64 11.13 1.33
CA GLY A 57 -0.74 12.26 1.19
C GLY A 57 -1.29 13.41 0.34
N ILE A 58 -0.40 14.33 -0.03
CA ILE A 58 -0.72 15.47 -0.90
C ILE A 58 -0.08 15.23 -2.26
N PHE A 59 -0.87 15.19 -3.32
CA PHE A 59 -0.39 14.93 -4.69
C PHE A 59 -0.70 16.09 -5.62
N ARG A 60 0.21 16.36 -6.55
CA ARG A 60 0.03 17.35 -7.61
C ARG A 60 -0.94 16.81 -8.67
N CYS A 61 -1.85 17.66 -9.12
CA CYS A 61 -2.80 17.36 -10.20
C CYS A 61 -3.17 18.66 -10.94
N THR A 62 -4.07 18.56 -11.92
CA THR A 62 -4.67 19.71 -12.60
C THR A 62 -6.16 19.82 -12.32
N ILE A 63 -6.67 21.04 -12.25
CA ILE A 63 -8.10 21.34 -12.22
C ILE A 63 -8.57 21.84 -13.59
N GLY A 64 -9.86 22.18 -13.71
CA GLY A 64 -10.46 22.64 -14.96
C GLY A 64 -9.61 23.68 -15.69
N GLY A 65 -9.45 23.50 -17.00
CA GLY A 65 -8.62 24.38 -17.84
C GLY A 65 -7.10 24.19 -17.69
N GLY A 66 -6.65 23.09 -17.07
CA GLY A 66 -5.22 22.77 -16.94
C GLY A 66 -4.51 23.57 -15.84
N GLN A 67 -5.25 24.28 -15.00
CA GLN A 67 -4.67 25.02 -13.89
C GLN A 67 -4.06 24.07 -12.85
N PRO A 68 -2.97 24.45 -12.17
CA PRO A 68 -2.36 23.63 -11.14
C PRO A 68 -3.33 23.43 -9.96
N GLY A 69 -3.41 22.20 -9.50
CA GLY A 69 -4.19 21.80 -8.34
C GLY A 69 -3.53 20.71 -7.55
N TYR A 70 -4.18 20.33 -6.45
CA TYR A 70 -3.67 19.37 -5.50
C TYR A 70 -4.78 18.47 -5.01
N LEU A 71 -4.45 17.21 -4.80
CA LEU A 71 -5.33 16.21 -4.24
C LEU A 71 -4.78 15.79 -2.88
N ILE A 72 -5.57 15.96 -1.83
CA ILE A 72 -5.25 15.50 -0.47
C ILE A 72 -5.99 14.19 -0.26
N VAL A 73 -5.26 13.10 -0.12
CA VAL A 73 -5.79 11.76 0.15
C VAL A 73 -5.70 11.53 1.66
N GLN A 74 -6.84 11.36 2.30
CA GLN A 74 -6.91 11.09 3.74
C GLN A 74 -6.80 9.57 3.99
N PRO A 75 -6.07 9.13 5.03
CA PRO A 75 -6.05 7.74 5.44
C PRO A 75 -7.31 7.44 6.27
N ASP A 76 -8.46 7.45 5.61
CA ASP A 76 -9.74 7.14 6.22
C ASP A 76 -10.32 5.84 5.63
N PRO A 77 -11.15 5.09 6.38
CA PRO A 77 -11.70 3.82 5.91
C PRO A 77 -12.58 3.95 4.66
N TYR A 78 -13.05 5.16 4.34
CA TYR A 78 -13.85 5.45 3.16
C TYR A 78 -13.02 5.99 2.00
N SER A 79 -11.69 6.08 2.17
CA SER A 79 -10.75 6.53 1.15
C SER A 79 -11.19 7.86 0.53
N THR A 80 -11.30 8.92 1.33
CA THR A 80 -11.72 10.23 0.82
C THR A 80 -10.54 11.06 0.31
N CYS A 81 -10.84 11.86 -0.70
CA CYS A 81 -9.88 12.78 -1.31
C CYS A 81 -10.48 14.17 -1.43
N THR A 82 -9.73 15.21 -1.13
CA THR A 82 -10.18 16.60 -1.30
C THR A 82 -9.31 17.30 -2.33
N ARG A 83 -9.94 17.97 -3.31
CA ARG A 83 -9.21 18.81 -4.27
C ARG A 83 -9.00 20.22 -3.74
N HIS A 84 -7.86 20.81 -4.05
CA HIS A 84 -7.58 22.21 -3.76
C HIS A 84 -6.97 22.90 -4.97
N ALA A 85 -7.43 24.13 -5.22
CA ALA A 85 -6.77 25.06 -6.13
C ALA A 85 -5.66 25.83 -5.41
N GLY A 86 -4.63 26.25 -6.16
CA GLY A 86 -3.55 27.09 -5.64
C GLY A 86 -2.44 26.32 -4.93
N TYR A 87 -1.27 26.95 -4.77
CA TYR A 87 -0.03 26.28 -4.34
C TYR A 87 -0.14 25.61 -2.96
N ARG A 88 0.25 24.33 -2.90
CA ARG A 88 0.40 23.56 -1.66
C ARG A 88 1.87 23.11 -1.52
N PRO A 89 2.60 23.57 -0.51
CA PRO A 89 3.96 23.09 -0.25
C PRO A 89 3.94 21.61 0.17
N GLY A 90 4.98 20.87 -0.20
CA GLY A 90 5.12 19.45 0.16
C GLY A 90 4.31 18.48 -0.70
N ALA A 91 3.62 18.95 -1.75
CA ALA A 91 2.88 18.08 -2.64
C ALA A 91 3.80 17.21 -3.50
N SER A 92 3.55 15.90 -3.48
CA SER A 92 4.27 14.91 -4.27
C SER A 92 3.94 15.04 -5.76
N GLY A 93 4.98 15.03 -6.59
CA GLY A 93 4.87 14.93 -8.04
C GLY A 93 4.87 13.50 -8.58
N LYS A 94 4.69 12.48 -7.72
CA LYS A 94 4.79 11.05 -8.07
C LYS A 94 3.99 10.66 -9.32
N TYR A 95 2.81 11.26 -9.50
CA TYR A 95 1.91 10.98 -10.62
C TYR A 95 2.06 11.94 -11.81
N CYS A 96 3.01 12.87 -11.76
CA CYS A 96 3.28 13.81 -12.85
C CYS A 96 4.40 13.28 -13.74
N VAL A 97 4.05 12.74 -14.92
CA VAL A 97 5.02 12.18 -15.86
C VAL A 97 5.55 13.28 -16.77
N GLY A 98 6.88 13.44 -16.84
CA GLY A 98 7.52 14.47 -17.67
C GLY A 98 7.12 15.91 -17.29
N GLY A 99 6.68 16.14 -16.06
CA GLY A 99 6.19 17.44 -15.58
C GLY A 99 4.70 17.72 -15.85
N ALA A 100 4.02 16.88 -16.63
CA ALA A 100 2.58 16.95 -16.84
C ALA A 100 1.84 16.15 -15.77
N CYS A 101 0.91 16.78 -15.06
CA CYS A 101 0.12 16.12 -14.02
C CYS A 101 -1.28 15.75 -14.54
N PRO A 102 -1.84 14.60 -14.14
CA PRO A 102 -3.22 14.23 -14.46
C PRO A 102 -4.20 15.21 -13.82
N SER A 103 -5.46 15.19 -14.26
CA SER A 103 -6.50 15.95 -13.56
C SER A 103 -6.76 15.36 -12.18
N CYS A 104 -7.18 16.18 -11.21
CA CYS A 104 -7.46 15.71 -9.86
C CYS A 104 -8.60 14.67 -9.83
N TRP A 105 -9.49 14.71 -10.82
CA TRP A 105 -10.54 13.71 -11.00
C TRP A 105 -9.99 12.36 -11.47
N VAL A 106 -9.09 12.37 -12.47
CA VAL A 106 -8.42 11.16 -12.95
C VAL A 106 -7.57 10.57 -11.84
N LEU A 107 -6.80 11.41 -11.14
CA LEU A 107 -5.95 10.96 -10.04
C LEU A 107 -6.77 10.36 -8.89
N ALA A 108 -7.90 10.96 -8.52
CA ALA A 108 -8.77 10.42 -7.48
C ALA A 108 -9.33 9.04 -7.85
N ARG A 109 -9.75 8.87 -9.11
CA ARG A 109 -10.21 7.57 -9.64
C ARG A 109 -9.09 6.53 -9.63
N ASP A 110 -7.90 6.89 -10.06
CA ASP A 110 -6.75 5.96 -10.14
C ASP A 110 -6.27 5.55 -8.74
N LEU A 111 -6.40 6.44 -7.75
CA LEU A 111 -6.18 6.16 -6.34
C LEU A 111 -7.38 5.48 -5.65
N GLN A 112 -8.47 5.23 -6.38
CA GLN A 112 -9.70 4.64 -5.86
C GLN A 112 -10.27 5.39 -4.65
N CYS A 113 -10.18 6.72 -4.66
CA CYS A 113 -10.70 7.56 -3.59
C CYS A 113 -11.91 8.39 -3.99
N ILE A 114 -12.79 8.65 -3.01
CA ILE A 114 -14.02 9.43 -3.19
C ILE A 114 -13.66 10.92 -3.18
N LEU A 115 -13.78 11.56 -4.34
CA LEU A 115 -13.49 12.97 -4.50
C LEU A 115 -14.55 13.86 -3.85
N GLN A 116 -14.14 14.56 -2.80
CA GLN A 116 -14.84 15.64 -2.13
C GLN A 116 -14.43 17.00 -2.72
N ASN A 117 -15.37 17.95 -2.71
CA ASN A 117 -15.18 19.29 -3.25
C ASN A 117 -14.50 20.25 -2.28
#